data_AF-A0A5S3WEB8-F1
#
_entry.id   AF-A0A5S3WEB8-F1
#
_cell.length_a   1.000
_cell.length_b   1.000
_cell.length_c   1.000
_cell.angle_alpha   90.00
_cell.angle_beta   90.00
_cell.angle_gamma   90.00
#
_symmetry.space_group_name_H-M   'P 1'
#
loop_
_entity.id
_entity.type
_entity.pdbx_description
1 polymer ?
#
loop_
_entity_poly.entity_id
_entity_poly.type
_entity_poly.pdbx_seq_one_letter_code
_entity_poly.pdbx_strand_id
1 'polypeptide(L)' 'SEHWACVAYPVVSTCSEQGGVNRGICQLNSHNQLQRVDEVLNIQNVDDELVGYNDMGERLQIDSGALASMTFWGV' A
#
# COMPACT_ATOMS: atom_id res chain seq x y z
N SER A 1 14.77 -8.62 22.69
CA SER A 1 13.58 -8.58 21.83
C SER A 1 14.03 -8.12 20.46
N GLU A 2 13.76 -8.90 19.42
CA GLU A 2 14.04 -8.48 18.05
C GLU A 2 12.91 -7.56 17.59
N HIS A 3 13.26 -6.34 17.20
CA HIS A 3 12.33 -5.35 16.70
C HIS A 3 12.53 -5.23 15.20
N TRP A 4 11.52 -5.62 14.43
CA TRP A 4 11.49 -5.48 12.98
C TRP A 4 10.76 -4.18 12.64
N ALA A 5 11.31 -3.39 11.72
CA ALA A 5 10.71 -2.16 11.21
C ALA A 5 10.45 -2.31 9.72
N CYS A 6 9.50 -1.57 9.13
CA CYS A 6 9.20 -1.55 7.69
C CYS A 6 9.43 -0.21 7.01
N VAL A 7 10.08 -0.26 5.84
CA VAL A 7 10.17 0.88 4.94
C VAL A 7 8.93 0.89 4.07
N ALA A 8 8.15 1.95 4.21
CA ALA A 8 6.95 2.18 3.43
C ALA A 8 6.97 3.60 2.85
N TYR A 9 6.32 3.76 1.70
CA TYR A 9 6.18 5.04 1.02
C TYR A 9 4.71 5.33 0.76
N PRO A 10 4.31 6.61 0.62
CA PRO A 10 2.98 6.95 0.11
C PRO A 10 2.71 6.20 -1.19
N VAL A 11 1.58 5.49 -1.25
CA VAL A 11 1.23 4.60 -2.36
C VAL A 11 1.19 5.36 -3.69
N VAL A 12 0.78 6.63 -3.67
CA VAL A 12 0.76 7.52 -4.85
C VAL A 12 2.12 7.63 -5.51
N SER A 13 3.20 7.63 -4.73
CA SER A 13 4.58 7.73 -5.22
C SER A 13 5.06 6.43 -5.88
N THR A 14 4.29 5.35 -5.79
CA THR A 14 4.64 4.03 -6.33
C THR A 14 3.81 3.65 -7.56
N CYS A 15 2.87 4.51 -7.96
CA CYS A 15 2.02 4.33 -9.13
C CYS A 15 2.80 4.61 -10.42
N SER A 16 2.39 3.95 -11.51
CA SER A 16 2.99 4.10 -12.84
C SER A 16 1.98 4.67 -13.81
N GLU A 17 2.43 5.47 -14.78
CA GLU A 17 1.59 5.93 -15.90
C GLU A 17 1.28 4.78 -16.89
N GLN A 18 2.02 3.68 -16.84
CA GLN A 18 1.93 2.57 -17.79
C GLN A 18 0.93 1.47 -17.40
N GLY A 19 0.19 1.65 -16.29
CA GLY A 19 -0.80 0.70 -15.81
C GLY A 19 -0.82 0.54 -14.29
N GLY A 20 -1.83 -0.16 -13.78
CA GLY A 20 -1.99 -0.36 -12.35
C GLY A 20 -0.90 -1.23 -11.73
N VAL A 21 -0.63 -1.00 -10.44
CA VAL A 21 0.42 -1.66 -9.67
C VAL A 21 -0.17 -2.47 -8.52
N ASN A 22 0.45 -3.58 -8.16
CA ASN A 22 0.07 -4.33 -6.96
C ASN A 22 0.96 -3.91 -5.78
N ARG A 23 0.36 -3.61 -4.63
CA ARG A 23 1.10 -3.22 -3.42
C ARG A 23 0.45 -3.82 -2.18
N GLY A 24 1.29 -4.12 -1.19
CA GLY A 24 0.83 -4.32 0.18
C GLY A 24 0.60 -2.98 0.85
N ILE A 25 -0.60 -2.72 1.36
CA ILE A 25 -0.94 -1.49 2.09
C ILE A 25 -0.84 -1.74 3.59
N CYS A 26 0.01 -0.98 4.26
CA CYS A 26 0.26 -1.06 5.70
C CYS A 26 -0.95 -0.55 6.49
N GLN A 27 -1.43 -1.36 7.43
CA GLN A 27 -2.40 -0.97 8.43
C GLN A 27 -1.69 -0.71 9.75
N LEU A 28 -1.75 0.53 10.24
CA LEU A 28 -1.09 0.94 11.47
C LEU A 28 -2.09 1.07 12.61
N ASN A 29 -1.64 0.82 13.85
CA ASN A 29 -2.41 1.18 15.04
C ASN A 29 -2.26 2.69 15.37
N SER A 30 -2.95 3.15 16.42
CA SER A 30 -2.86 4.53 16.92
C SER A 30 -1.47 4.97 17.40
N HIS A 31 -0.53 4.04 17.57
CA HIS A 31 0.87 4.29 17.93
C HIS A 31 1.81 4.19 16.73
N ASN A 32 1.28 4.21 15.49
CA ASN A 32 2.03 4.07 14.23
C ASN A 32 2.82 2.77 14.11
N GLN A 33 2.38 1.69 14.77
CA GLN A 33 2.99 0.37 14.64
C GLN A 33 2.23 -0.45 13.60
N LEU A 34 2.97 -1.15 12.75
CA LEU A 34 2.42 -2.04 11.73
C LEU A 34 1.64 -3.20 12.39
N GLN A 35 0.35 -3.30 12.11
CA GLN A 35 -0.50 -4.41 12.54
C GLN A 35 -0.61 -5.51 11.49
N ARG A 36 -0.79 -5.11 10.22
CA ARG A 36 -0.87 -6.03 9.07
C ARG A 36 -0.58 -5.30 7.77
N VAL A 37 -0.40 -6.07 6.70
CA VAL A 37 -0.26 -5.59 5.32
C VAL A 37 -1.37 -6.25 4.50
N ASP A 38 -2.23 -5.45 3.89
CA ASP A 38 -3.33 -5.93 3.04
C ASP A 38 -2.89 -5.87 1.57
N GLU A 39 -3.00 -6.98 0.82
CA GLU A 39 -2.68 -6.98 -0.61
C GLU A 39 -3.76 -6.25 -1.40
N VAL A 40 -3.34 -5.28 -2.22
CA VAL A 40 -4.24 -4.53 -3.10
C VAL A 40 -3.70 -4.58 -4.52
N LEU A 41 -4.58 -5.00 -5.42
CA LEU A 41 -4.29 -5.27 -6.83
C LEU A 41 -4.69 -4.09 -7.71
N ASN A 42 -3.97 -3.93 -8.82
CA ASN A 42 -4.26 -2.99 -9.90
C ASN A 42 -4.54 -1.55 -9.40
N ILE A 43 -3.69 -1.06 -8.50
CA ILE A 43 -3.75 0.29 -7.96
C ILE A 43 -3.42 1.30 -9.06
N GLN A 44 -4.33 2.22 -9.34
CA GLN A 44 -4.18 3.22 -10.39
C GLN A 44 -5.00 4.48 -10.07
N ASN A 45 -4.62 5.60 -10.69
CA ASN A 45 -5.40 6.82 -10.63
C ASN A 45 -6.48 6.80 -11.72
N VAL A 46 -7.75 6.96 -11.32
CA VAL A 46 -8.91 7.06 -12.21
C VAL A 46 -9.71 8.28 -11.77
N ASP A 47 -9.86 9.27 -12.65
CA ASP A 47 -10.62 10.50 -12.39
C ASP A 47 -10.19 11.21 -11.09
N ASP A 48 -8.88 11.36 -10.87
CA ASP A 48 -8.25 11.93 -9.68
C ASP A 48 -8.42 11.10 -8.38
N GLU A 49 -9.01 9.90 -8.46
CA GLU A 49 -9.12 8.97 -7.34
C GLU A 49 -8.13 7.81 -7.46
N LEU A 50 -7.42 7.52 -6.36
CA LEU A 50 -6.58 6.33 -6.28
C LEU A 50 -7.44 5.13 -5.90
N VAL A 51 -7.49 4.14 -6.80
CA VAL A 51 -8.36 2.98 -6.66
C VAL A 51 -7.59 1.69 -6.87
N GLY A 52 -8.04 0.61 -6.25
CA GLY A 52 -7.50 -0.74 -6.44
C GLY A 52 -8.55 -1.79 -6.11
N TYR A 53 -8.12 -3.04 -5.99
CA TYR A 53 -9.01 -4.16 -5.74
C TYR A 53 -8.46 -5.08 -4.65
N ASN A 54 -9.31 -5.63 -3.79
CA ASN A 54 -8.91 -6.71 -2.91
C ASN A 54 -8.82 -8.05 -3.68
N ASP A 55 -8.42 -9.09 -2.97
CA ASP A 55 -8.35 -10.48 -3.45
C ASP A 55 -9.70 -11.04 -3.92
N MET A 56 -10.82 -10.50 -3.42
CA MET A 56 -12.18 -10.83 -3.84
C MET A 56 -12.64 -10.05 -5.09
N GLY A 57 -11.81 -9.14 -5.62
CA GLY A 57 -12.15 -8.31 -6.79
C GLY A 57 -13.07 -7.13 -6.47
N GLU A 58 -13.26 -6.78 -5.20
CA GLU A 58 -14.02 -5.62 -4.79
C GLU A 58 -13.19 -4.34 -4.94
N ARG A 59 -13.80 -3.28 -5.50
CA ARG A 59 -13.14 -1.99 -5.69
C ARG A 59 -12.94 -1.31 -4.34
N LEU A 60 -11.71 -0.89 -4.07
CA LEU A 60 -11.30 -0.11 -2.92
C LEU A 60 -10.93 1.29 -3.37
N GLN A 61 -11.38 2.29 -2.62
CA GLN A 61 -10.82 3.64 -2.67
C GLN A 61 -9.65 3.70 -1.69
N ILE A 62 -8.53 4.24 -2.15
CA ILE A 62 -7.27 4.25 -1.40
C ILE A 62 -6.89 5.69 -1.11
N ASP A 63 -6.55 5.98 0.14
CA ASP A 63 -5.99 7.28 0.49
C ASP A 63 -4.62 7.45 -0.20
N SER A 64 -4.39 8.59 -0.85
CA SER A 64 -3.12 8.86 -1.57
C SER A 64 -1.87 8.75 -0.68
N GLY A 65 -2.02 9.03 0.62
CA GLY A 65 -0.99 8.92 1.64
C GLY A 65 -0.93 7.56 2.31
N ALA A 66 -1.78 6.59 1.94
CA ALA A 66 -1.71 5.22 2.44
C ALA A 66 -0.31 4.64 2.19
N LEU A 67 0.23 3.95 3.19
CA LEU A 67 1.61 3.49 3.14
C LEU A 67 1.70 2.16 2.41
N ALA A 68 2.36 2.14 1.27
CA ALA A 68 2.70 0.91 0.56
C ALA A 68 3.98 0.31 1.16
N SER A 69 3.89 -0.92 1.67
CA SER A 69 5.06 -1.69 2.10
C SER A 69 5.97 -1.96 0.91
N MET A 70 7.27 -1.75 1.06
CA MET A 70 8.26 -2.13 0.06
C MET A 70 9.19 -3.22 0.59
N THR A 71 9.71 -4.04 -0.32
CA THR A 71 10.60 -5.16 0.01
C THR A 71 11.84 -4.67 0.75
N PHE A 72 12.16 -5.34 1.85
CA PHE A 72 13.41 -5.15 2.56
C PHE A 72 14.58 -5.76 1.81
N TRP A 73 15.67 -5.02 1.78
CA TRP A 73 17.01 -5.58 1.81
C TRP A 73 17.48 -5.36 3.26
N GLY A 74 17.72 -6.44 4.00
CA GLY A 74 17.82 -6.44 5.47
C GLY A 74 18.86 -5.49 6.06
N VAL A 75 18.70 -5.20 7.36
CA VAL A 75 19.77 -4.71 8.24
C VAL A 75 20.38 -5.88 9.02
#